data_AF-A0AAV7MWH5-F1
#
_entry.id   AF-A0AAV7MWH5-F1
#
_cell.length_a   1.000
_cell.length_b   1.000
_cell.length_c   1.000
_cell.angle_alpha   90.00
_cell.angle_beta   90.00
_cell.angle_gamma   90.00
#
_symmetry.space_group_name_H-M   'P 1'
#
loop_
_entity.id
_entity.type
_entity.pdbx_description
1 polymer ?
#
loop_
_entity_poly.entity_id
_entity_poly.type
_entity_poly.pdbx_seq_one_letter_code
_entity_poly.pdbx_strand_id
1 'polypeptide(L)'
;MRSTRPRNPQTPPGKDLKALLDGNKFLEACKHVNEQEKSNSVDAESCYKEIANCMWKVVEVFLSDSLHSQDALKQVAEAVKWGTNMHRDSLEKSFDSECTVRWSHKEWEAQLESCLIKAMKTAIPSFPSGDRTLSEHLSDLEIIINSKVGEHGPFLKEVGLLVTYIKCFDLCILDHLEAVLKDCHEYEKCALLYLWVTKHYKRKIMGFSDLHVEILEAQDPLLHSTWTLKAEEKFFKCVTDCRRDRLNRVISSELSRLHLPTFGKGCETFLEIFQILISTIDDIQEMGDSIVRKVQDTCWKDLHWFINRYVEDLKTELQKEVRDSGNMNHVVRKILGNCHFLRTIILALAERYTLTEEMGKVLKAEIQKIEVQGARHLLATCLPVIKNHFSENCTDFHWLRTYLEENLNVLDMTHCEGFVTTVHHRACMECLRAFLLTSRRWLYSTEKDVISVFIREGKQLQKLFQKRLGPSFAPLINPFESIADILQANDFEAMKCSVAYFINIHSDVRGEHLHAIMDLKGSVKRKERKAILQLLQNGSPSTEEVHFLFFDDITLGRRKLCLCCC
;
A
#
# COMPACT_ATOMS: atom_id res chain seq x y z
N MET A 1 -72.84 23.70 71.73
CA MET A 1 -73.06 22.48 70.93
C MET A 1 -72.17 22.53 69.70
N ARG A 2 -71.01 21.87 69.71
CA ARG A 2 -70.13 21.69 68.55
C ARG A 2 -70.21 20.22 68.15
N SER A 3 -70.72 19.97 66.94
CA SER A 3 -70.80 18.64 66.34
C SER A 3 -69.46 18.31 65.68
N THR A 4 -68.85 17.22 66.13
CA THR A 4 -67.66 16.59 65.58
C THR A 4 -68.05 15.71 64.38
N ARG A 5 -67.53 16.03 63.19
CA ARG A 5 -67.43 15.05 62.08
C ARG A 5 -66.12 14.26 62.25
N PRO A 6 -66.11 12.94 62.02
CA PRO A 6 -64.89 12.16 62.08
C PRO A 6 -64.02 12.42 60.84
N ARG A 7 -62.72 12.67 61.05
CA ARG A 7 -61.68 12.56 60.03
C ARG A 7 -61.44 11.06 59.78
N ASN A 8 -61.60 10.62 58.53
CA ASN A 8 -61.04 9.35 58.09
C ASN A 8 -59.50 9.45 58.13
N PRO A 9 -58.80 8.40 58.57
CA PRO A 9 -57.35 8.37 58.56
C PRO A 9 -56.86 8.18 57.11
N GLN A 10 -56.15 9.19 56.58
CA GLN A 10 -55.29 9.02 55.41
C GLN A 10 -54.14 8.08 55.80
N THR A 11 -54.13 6.87 55.25
CA THR A 11 -52.99 5.97 55.27
C THR A 11 -51.82 6.62 54.50
N PRO A 12 -50.57 6.52 54.98
CA PRO A 12 -49.44 7.15 54.31
C PRO A 12 -49.15 6.47 52.97
N PRO A 13 -48.92 7.21 51.88
CA PRO A 13 -48.78 6.70 50.51
C PRO A 13 -47.59 5.75 50.28
N GLY A 14 -46.62 5.68 51.22
CA GLY A 14 -45.43 4.85 51.08
C GLY A 14 -45.57 3.37 51.47
N LYS A 15 -46.68 2.94 52.11
CA LYS A 15 -46.83 1.53 52.52
C LYS A 15 -47.27 0.60 51.38
N ASP A 16 -48.04 1.12 50.44
CA ASP A 16 -48.59 0.33 49.33
C ASP A 16 -47.55 0.09 48.22
N LEU A 17 -46.74 1.11 47.89
CA LEU A 17 -45.67 0.96 46.88
C LEU A 17 -44.60 -0.06 47.30
N LYS A 18 -44.15 0.00 48.56
CA LYS A 18 -43.12 -0.92 49.06
C LYS A 18 -43.59 -2.38 49.07
N ALA A 19 -44.85 -2.63 49.44
CA ALA A 19 -45.45 -3.97 49.36
C ALA A 19 -45.57 -4.50 47.92
N LEU A 20 -45.84 -3.62 46.95
CA LEU A 20 -45.85 -3.99 45.52
C LEU A 20 -44.45 -4.31 45.00
N LEU A 21 -43.43 -3.55 45.42
CA LEU A 21 -42.04 -3.79 45.07
C LEU A 21 -41.49 -5.09 45.68
N ASP A 22 -41.78 -5.35 46.95
CA ASP A 22 -41.40 -6.60 47.64
C ASP A 22 -42.06 -7.84 46.99
N GLY A 23 -43.23 -7.65 46.35
CA GLY A 23 -43.95 -8.67 45.59
C GLY A 23 -43.59 -8.77 44.10
N ASN A 24 -42.58 -8.03 43.61
CA ASN A 24 -42.19 -7.93 42.19
C ASN A 24 -43.32 -7.50 41.23
N LYS A 25 -44.34 -6.80 41.72
CA LYS A 25 -45.50 -6.36 40.91
C LYS A 25 -45.24 -5.01 40.25
N PHE A 26 -44.24 -4.96 39.37
CA PHE A 26 -43.73 -3.69 38.82
C PHE A 26 -44.76 -2.92 37.98
N LEU A 27 -45.60 -3.61 37.19
CA LEU A 27 -46.63 -2.93 36.39
C LEU A 27 -47.71 -2.29 37.28
N GLU A 28 -48.13 -2.96 38.34
CA GLU A 28 -49.09 -2.43 39.32
C GLU A 28 -48.49 -1.24 40.07
N ALA A 29 -47.22 -1.32 40.46
CA ALA A 29 -46.49 -0.20 41.06
C ALA A 29 -46.42 1.02 40.11
N CYS A 30 -46.16 0.80 38.81
CA CYS A 30 -46.14 1.87 37.82
C CYS A 30 -47.52 2.55 37.66
N LYS A 31 -48.60 1.77 37.59
CA LYS A 31 -49.97 2.31 37.50
C LYS A 31 -50.35 3.10 38.74
N HIS A 32 -49.99 2.61 39.93
CA HIS A 32 -50.24 3.28 41.20
C HIS A 32 -49.54 4.65 41.28
N VAL A 33 -48.26 4.73 40.88
CA VAL A 33 -47.52 6.00 40.85
C VAL A 33 -48.12 6.97 39.83
N ASN A 34 -48.52 6.51 38.64
CA ASN A 34 -49.16 7.36 37.62
C ASN A 34 -50.50 7.96 38.08
N GLU A 35 -51.30 7.20 38.82
CA GLU A 35 -52.56 7.70 39.41
C GLU A 35 -52.29 8.74 40.51
N GLN A 36 -51.22 8.57 41.29
CA GLN A 36 -50.79 9.51 42.31
C GLN A 36 -50.14 10.78 41.74
N GLU A 37 -49.48 10.67 40.60
CA GLU A 37 -48.93 11.79 39.85
C GLU A 37 -50.06 12.71 39.34
N LYS A 38 -51.13 12.14 38.77
CA LYS A 38 -52.32 12.89 38.34
C LYS A 38 -53.04 13.62 39.47
N SER A 39 -52.83 13.19 40.72
CA SER A 39 -53.40 13.83 41.91
C SER A 39 -52.42 14.76 42.64
N ASN A 40 -51.22 15.01 42.07
CA ASN A 40 -50.13 15.82 42.66
C ASN A 40 -49.75 15.36 44.08
N SER A 41 -49.91 14.07 44.37
CA SER A 41 -49.80 13.52 45.72
C SER A 41 -48.38 13.11 46.11
N VAL A 42 -47.49 12.86 45.14
CA VAL A 42 -46.21 12.17 45.36
C VAL A 42 -45.13 12.71 44.42
N ASP A 43 -43.87 12.63 44.85
CA ASP A 43 -42.68 12.80 44.01
C ASP A 43 -42.52 11.58 43.07
N ALA A 44 -43.23 11.61 41.94
CA ALA A 44 -43.29 10.51 40.98
C ALA A 44 -41.90 10.13 40.42
N GLU A 45 -41.00 11.09 40.27
CA GLU A 45 -39.65 10.86 39.73
C GLU A 45 -38.82 9.95 40.65
N SER A 46 -38.85 10.20 41.95
CA SER A 46 -38.17 9.37 42.95
C SER A 46 -38.76 7.96 43.00
N CYS A 47 -40.09 7.82 42.95
CA CYS A 47 -40.77 6.53 42.92
C CYS A 47 -40.43 5.71 41.66
N TYR A 48 -40.40 6.33 40.48
CA TYR A 48 -40.02 5.62 39.25
C TYR A 48 -38.55 5.19 39.25
N LYS A 49 -37.64 5.98 39.86
CA LYS A 49 -36.24 5.55 40.08
C LYS A 49 -36.15 4.35 41.01
N GLU A 50 -36.94 4.32 42.08
CA GLU A 50 -36.98 3.18 43.01
C GLU A 50 -37.52 1.91 42.33
N ILE A 51 -38.60 2.04 41.54
CA ILE A 51 -39.16 0.95 40.73
C ILE A 51 -38.09 0.40 39.77
N ALA A 52 -37.42 1.29 39.01
CA ALA A 52 -36.38 0.90 38.06
C ALA A 52 -35.23 0.15 38.74
N ASN A 53 -34.73 0.66 39.88
CA ASN A 53 -33.67 -0.02 40.64
C ASN A 53 -34.05 -1.44 41.08
N CYS A 54 -35.30 -1.68 41.47
CA CYS A 54 -35.78 -3.02 41.81
C CYS A 54 -35.91 -3.92 40.56
N MET A 55 -36.41 -3.38 39.44
CA MET A 55 -36.48 -4.11 38.16
C MET A 55 -35.10 -4.56 37.69
N TRP A 56 -34.09 -3.69 37.76
CA TRP A 56 -32.73 -4.01 37.33
C TRP A 56 -32.05 -5.08 38.19
N LYS A 57 -32.33 -5.12 39.49
CA LYS A 57 -31.88 -6.22 40.36
C LYS A 57 -32.48 -7.56 39.93
N VAL A 58 -33.76 -7.59 39.56
CA VAL A 58 -34.40 -8.80 39.04
C VAL A 58 -33.74 -9.27 37.74
N VAL A 59 -33.41 -8.35 36.84
CA VAL A 59 -32.66 -8.66 35.60
C VAL A 59 -31.27 -9.21 35.93
N GLU A 60 -30.52 -8.57 36.83
CA GLU A 60 -29.18 -9.04 37.25
C GLU A 60 -29.22 -10.46 37.87
N VAL A 61 -30.22 -10.75 38.71
CA VAL A 61 -30.40 -12.08 39.31
C VAL A 61 -30.75 -13.11 38.25
N PHE A 62 -31.68 -12.82 37.33
CA PHE A 62 -32.05 -13.74 36.25
C PHE A 62 -30.85 -14.12 35.37
N LEU A 63 -29.99 -13.15 35.03
CA LEU A 63 -28.80 -13.39 34.19
C LEU A 63 -27.71 -14.21 34.90
N SER A 64 -27.79 -14.28 36.23
CA SER A 64 -26.85 -14.99 37.10
C SER A 64 -27.36 -16.40 37.49
N ASP A 65 -28.67 -16.57 37.71
CA ASP A 65 -29.27 -17.82 38.20
C ASP A 65 -30.64 -18.07 37.53
N SER A 66 -30.69 -19.08 36.65
CA SER A 66 -31.68 -19.18 35.56
C SER A 66 -33.11 -19.58 35.97
N LEU A 67 -33.33 -19.99 37.22
CA LEU A 67 -34.57 -20.69 37.62
C LEU A 67 -35.49 -19.93 38.59
N HIS A 68 -35.00 -18.93 39.34
CA HIS A 68 -35.75 -18.36 40.46
C HIS A 68 -36.46 -17.02 40.19
N SER A 69 -36.35 -16.46 38.97
CA SER A 69 -36.79 -15.08 38.67
C SER A 69 -37.70 -14.90 37.45
N GLN A 70 -38.23 -15.99 36.87
CA GLN A 70 -38.99 -15.95 35.63
C GLN A 70 -40.27 -15.08 35.73
N ASP A 71 -41.10 -15.29 36.75
CA ASP A 71 -42.34 -14.50 36.90
C ASP A 71 -42.07 -13.03 37.24
N ALA A 72 -40.97 -12.75 37.95
CA ALA A 72 -40.52 -11.38 38.20
C ALA A 72 -40.04 -10.70 36.91
N LEU A 73 -39.36 -11.43 36.01
CA LEU A 73 -38.91 -10.90 34.71
C LEU A 73 -40.08 -10.60 33.77
N LYS A 74 -41.16 -11.38 33.81
CA LYS A 74 -42.42 -11.07 33.10
C LYS A 74 -42.96 -9.70 33.53
N GLN A 75 -42.99 -9.44 34.85
CA GLN A 75 -43.43 -8.15 35.40
C GLN A 75 -42.50 -7.00 34.99
N VAL A 76 -41.19 -7.24 34.89
CA VAL A 76 -40.23 -6.26 34.35
C VAL A 76 -40.55 -5.95 32.88
N ALA A 77 -40.73 -6.96 32.04
CA ALA A 77 -41.02 -6.78 30.62
C ALA A 77 -42.34 -6.03 30.39
N GLU A 78 -43.38 -6.36 31.15
CA GLU A 78 -44.68 -5.65 31.11
C GLU A 78 -44.55 -4.18 31.53
N ALA A 79 -43.77 -3.89 32.58
CA ALA A 79 -43.53 -2.53 33.05
C ALA A 79 -42.73 -1.69 32.03
N VAL A 80 -41.70 -2.27 31.42
CA VAL A 80 -40.93 -1.61 30.33
C VAL A 80 -41.84 -1.31 29.15
N LYS A 81 -42.61 -2.30 28.67
CA LYS A 81 -43.56 -2.13 27.55
C LYS A 81 -44.62 -1.06 27.84
N TRP A 82 -45.12 -1.01 29.08
CA TRP A 82 -46.04 0.01 29.52
C TRP A 82 -45.40 1.41 29.48
N GLY A 83 -44.16 1.55 29.95
CA GLY A 83 -43.39 2.79 29.89
C GLY A 83 -43.16 3.29 28.45
N THR A 84 -42.78 2.39 27.54
CA THR A 84 -42.58 2.71 26.11
C THR A 84 -43.87 3.18 25.45
N ASN A 85 -45.01 2.54 25.75
CA ASN A 85 -46.31 2.95 25.22
C ASN A 85 -46.76 4.32 25.75
N MET A 86 -46.57 4.58 27.05
CA MET A 86 -46.85 5.90 27.62
C MET A 86 -45.99 7.01 27.01
N HIS A 87 -44.73 6.70 26.67
CA HIS A 87 -43.86 7.64 25.97
C HIS A 87 -44.38 7.97 24.56
N ARG A 88 -44.80 6.95 23.81
CA ARG A 88 -45.38 7.09 22.46
C ARG A 88 -46.67 7.90 22.46
N ASP A 89 -47.61 7.56 23.34
CA ASP A 89 -48.89 8.26 23.48
C ASP A 89 -48.70 9.74 23.88
N SER A 90 -47.62 10.06 24.58
CA SER A 90 -47.27 11.43 24.97
C SER A 90 -46.67 12.23 23.81
N LEU A 91 -45.92 11.59 22.91
CA LEU A 91 -45.37 12.21 21.70
C LEU A 91 -46.46 12.51 20.65
N GLU A 92 -47.49 11.68 20.56
CA GLU A 92 -48.62 11.92 19.65
C GLU A 92 -49.52 13.07 20.12
N LYS A 93 -49.59 13.30 21.44
CA LYS A 93 -50.42 14.37 22.05
C LYS A 93 -49.71 15.73 22.15
N SER A 94 -48.39 15.80 21.94
CA SER A 94 -47.60 17.02 22.12
C SER A 94 -47.63 17.98 20.92
N PHE A 95 -48.41 17.70 19.87
CA PHE A 95 -48.61 18.64 18.76
C PHE A 95 -49.49 19.86 19.10
N ASP A 96 -50.25 19.84 20.21
CA ASP A 96 -51.23 20.90 20.53
C ASP A 96 -51.07 21.58 21.91
N SER A 97 -50.07 21.25 22.72
CA SER A 97 -49.83 21.97 23.99
C SER A 97 -48.42 21.70 24.52
N GLU A 98 -47.76 22.75 25.03
CA GLU A 98 -46.54 22.68 25.85
C GLU A 98 -46.80 21.87 27.14
N CYS A 99 -46.87 20.54 27.02
CA CYS A 99 -46.88 19.62 28.15
C CYS A 99 -45.43 19.19 28.39
N THR A 100 -44.78 19.82 29.37
CA THR A 100 -43.49 19.38 29.91
C THR A 100 -43.65 18.02 30.61
N VAL A 101 -43.53 16.93 29.86
CA VAL A 101 -43.45 15.57 30.42
C VAL A 101 -42.10 15.42 31.13
N ARG A 102 -42.14 15.47 32.47
CA ARG A 102 -40.98 15.26 33.34
C ARG A 102 -40.63 13.77 33.42
N TRP A 103 -39.60 13.39 32.65
CA TRP A 103 -38.49 12.52 33.05
C TRP A 103 -38.79 11.29 33.94
N SER A 104 -38.95 10.11 33.33
CA SER A 104 -38.50 8.81 33.90
C SER A 104 -38.59 7.65 32.89
N HIS A 105 -39.68 7.55 32.13
CA HIS A 105 -39.94 6.39 31.24
C HIS A 105 -39.04 6.31 30.01
N LYS A 106 -38.51 7.44 29.54
CA LYS A 106 -37.67 7.56 28.33
C LYS A 106 -36.30 6.88 28.49
N GLU A 107 -35.89 6.62 29.73
CA GLU A 107 -34.58 6.06 30.07
C GLU A 107 -34.62 4.58 30.41
N TRP A 108 -35.80 3.97 30.60
CA TRP A 108 -35.89 2.57 31.05
C TRP A 108 -35.37 1.58 30.01
N GLU A 109 -35.57 1.84 28.72
CA GLU A 109 -34.96 1.03 27.66
C GLU A 109 -33.43 1.14 27.69
N ALA A 110 -32.89 2.36 27.77
CA ALA A 110 -31.45 2.59 27.86
C ALA A 110 -30.83 2.02 29.15
N GLN A 111 -31.56 2.08 30.28
CA GLN A 111 -31.13 1.49 31.55
C GLN A 111 -31.15 -0.04 31.48
N LEU A 112 -32.18 -0.64 30.89
CA LEU A 112 -32.22 -2.08 30.63
C LEU A 112 -31.04 -2.50 29.75
N GLU A 113 -30.80 -1.83 28.63
CA GLU A 113 -29.65 -2.09 27.76
C GLU A 113 -28.33 -1.99 28.52
N SER A 114 -28.15 -0.95 29.34
CA SER A 114 -26.95 -0.79 30.17
C SER A 114 -26.77 -1.93 31.18
N CYS A 115 -27.85 -2.42 31.78
CA CYS A 115 -27.82 -3.56 32.70
C CYS A 115 -27.44 -4.85 31.95
N LEU A 116 -28.04 -5.10 30.78
CA LEU A 116 -27.72 -6.25 29.93
C LEU A 116 -26.25 -6.23 29.50
N ILE A 117 -25.76 -5.09 29.00
CA ILE A 117 -24.36 -4.91 28.56
C ILE A 117 -23.39 -5.20 29.72
N LYS A 118 -23.65 -4.63 30.91
CA LYS A 118 -22.78 -4.85 32.09
C LYS A 118 -22.70 -6.32 32.48
N ALA A 119 -23.83 -7.02 32.50
CA ALA A 119 -23.87 -8.45 32.81
C ALA A 119 -23.14 -9.28 31.74
N MET A 120 -23.35 -8.98 30.46
CA MET A 120 -22.68 -9.67 29.34
C MET A 120 -21.17 -9.46 29.34
N LYS A 121 -20.70 -8.24 29.55
CA LYS A 121 -19.27 -7.93 29.68
C LYS A 121 -18.59 -8.66 30.84
N THR A 122 -19.34 -8.96 31.90
CA THR A 122 -18.84 -9.74 33.05
C THR A 122 -18.80 -11.25 32.75
N ALA A 123 -19.69 -11.73 31.88
CA ALA A 123 -19.74 -13.12 31.46
C ALA A 123 -18.71 -13.46 30.36
N ILE A 124 -18.32 -12.50 29.52
CA ILE A 124 -17.32 -12.70 28.46
C ILE A 124 -15.92 -12.78 29.10
N PRO A 125 -15.16 -13.86 28.86
CA PRO A 125 -13.81 -14.00 29.39
C PRO A 125 -12.90 -12.98 28.75
N SER A 126 -12.02 -12.40 29.55
CA SER A 126 -10.92 -11.58 29.03
C SER A 126 -9.99 -12.47 28.20
N PHE A 127 -9.46 -11.92 27.09
CA PHE A 127 -8.43 -12.61 26.33
C PHE A 127 -7.09 -12.49 27.10
N PRO A 128 -6.50 -13.59 27.58
CA PRO A 128 -5.31 -13.52 28.43
C PRO A 128 -4.06 -13.19 27.61
N SER A 129 -3.12 -12.47 28.21
CA SER A 129 -1.82 -12.09 27.63
C SER A 129 -0.76 -13.22 27.68
N GLY A 130 -1.16 -14.49 27.75
CA GLY A 130 -0.29 -15.66 27.95
C GLY A 130 -0.31 -16.70 26.82
N ASP A 131 0.09 -17.94 27.13
CA ASP A 131 0.22 -19.09 26.20
C ASP A 131 -1.09 -19.59 25.55
N ARG A 132 -2.23 -18.98 25.87
CA ARG A 132 -3.52 -19.44 25.37
C ARG A 132 -3.69 -19.09 23.90
N THR A 133 -4.09 -20.07 23.08
CA THR A 133 -4.31 -19.81 21.66
C THR A 133 -5.60 -19.04 21.42
N LEU A 134 -5.63 -18.21 20.37
CA LEU A 134 -6.83 -17.50 19.95
C LEU A 134 -7.98 -18.47 19.63
N SER A 135 -7.67 -19.64 19.07
CA SER A 135 -8.64 -20.71 18.79
C SER A 135 -9.37 -21.19 20.06
N GLU A 136 -8.63 -21.40 21.16
CA GLU A 136 -9.24 -21.80 22.43
C GLU A 136 -10.15 -20.71 22.99
N HIS A 137 -9.72 -19.45 22.90
CA HIS A 137 -10.55 -18.32 23.32
C HIS A 137 -11.85 -18.21 22.53
N LEU A 138 -11.80 -18.39 21.21
CA LEU A 138 -12.99 -18.40 20.37
C LEU A 138 -13.93 -19.56 20.73
N SER A 139 -13.38 -20.72 21.12
CA SER A 139 -14.16 -21.87 21.58
C SER A 139 -14.88 -21.59 22.91
N ASP A 140 -14.26 -20.87 23.84
CA ASP A 140 -14.90 -20.44 25.08
C ASP A 140 -16.07 -19.47 24.81
N LEU A 141 -15.90 -18.55 23.86
CA LEU A 141 -16.99 -17.66 23.44
C LEU A 141 -18.17 -18.46 22.87
N GLU A 142 -17.91 -19.55 22.14
CA GLU A 142 -18.98 -20.43 21.66
C GLU A 142 -19.74 -21.12 22.80
N ILE A 143 -19.05 -21.55 23.86
CA ILE A 143 -19.69 -22.11 25.05
C ILE A 143 -20.62 -21.07 25.68
N ILE A 144 -20.17 -19.82 25.78
CA ILE A 144 -20.97 -18.72 26.34
C ILE A 144 -22.18 -18.40 25.46
N ILE A 145 -22.02 -18.40 24.13
CA ILE A 145 -23.15 -18.24 23.21
C ILE A 145 -24.18 -19.34 23.44
N ASN A 146 -23.75 -20.60 23.57
CA ASN A 146 -24.67 -21.72 23.81
C ASN A 146 -25.41 -21.59 25.15
N SER A 147 -24.69 -21.25 26.24
CA SER A 147 -25.33 -21.04 27.54
C SER A 147 -26.25 -19.83 27.51
N LYS A 148 -25.74 -18.65 27.15
CA LYS A 148 -26.47 -17.39 27.32
C LYS A 148 -27.59 -17.19 26.30
N VAL A 149 -27.37 -17.54 25.03
CA VAL A 149 -28.42 -17.42 24.00
C VAL A 149 -29.29 -18.67 23.96
N GLY A 150 -28.71 -19.87 24.11
CA GLY A 150 -29.47 -21.12 24.06
C GLY A 150 -30.35 -21.35 25.28
N GLU A 151 -29.84 -21.14 26.51
CA GLU A 151 -30.62 -21.43 27.73
C GLU A 151 -31.61 -20.31 28.07
N HIS A 152 -31.22 -19.04 27.93
CA HIS A 152 -32.11 -17.91 28.24
C HIS A 152 -33.02 -17.49 27.07
N GLY A 153 -32.64 -17.81 25.83
CA GLY A 153 -33.31 -17.32 24.62
C GLY A 153 -34.80 -17.65 24.54
N PRO A 154 -35.23 -18.92 24.75
CA PRO A 154 -36.64 -19.29 24.69
C PRO A 154 -37.50 -18.51 25.69
N PHE A 155 -37.01 -18.33 26.92
CA PHE A 155 -37.74 -17.58 27.94
C PHE A 155 -37.78 -16.07 27.63
N LEU A 156 -36.64 -15.51 27.20
CA LEU A 156 -36.57 -14.09 26.80
C LEU A 156 -37.47 -13.79 25.59
N LYS A 157 -37.71 -14.77 24.72
CA LYS A 157 -38.69 -14.70 23.63
C LYS A 157 -40.11 -14.60 24.17
N GLU A 158 -40.49 -15.48 25.11
CA GLU A 158 -41.83 -15.46 25.72
C GLU A 158 -42.17 -14.12 26.38
N VAL A 159 -41.19 -13.48 27.02
CA VAL A 159 -41.39 -12.17 27.67
C VAL A 159 -41.16 -10.97 26.75
N GLY A 160 -40.78 -11.19 25.48
CA GLY A 160 -40.58 -10.13 24.49
C GLY A 160 -39.32 -9.28 24.69
N LEU A 161 -38.30 -9.78 25.40
CA LEU A 161 -37.02 -9.09 25.63
C LEU A 161 -35.87 -9.61 24.76
N LEU A 162 -36.09 -10.68 23.99
CA LEU A 162 -35.03 -11.35 23.22
C LEU A 162 -34.34 -10.42 22.21
N VAL A 163 -35.08 -9.57 21.49
CA VAL A 163 -34.50 -8.68 20.48
C VAL A 163 -33.48 -7.73 21.10
N THR A 164 -33.83 -7.07 22.21
CA THR A 164 -32.91 -6.19 22.95
C THR A 164 -31.73 -6.97 23.53
N TYR A 165 -31.99 -8.18 24.02
CA TYR A 165 -30.94 -9.06 24.54
C TYR A 165 -29.89 -9.42 23.47
N ILE A 166 -30.32 -9.87 22.29
CA ILE A 166 -29.41 -10.22 21.19
C ILE A 166 -28.64 -8.98 20.72
N LYS A 167 -29.29 -7.81 20.59
CA LYS A 167 -28.60 -6.55 20.26
C LYS A 167 -27.46 -6.23 21.22
N CYS A 168 -27.74 -6.26 22.53
CA CYS A 168 -26.71 -6.02 23.55
C CYS A 168 -25.60 -7.08 23.50
N PHE A 169 -25.95 -8.33 23.21
CA PHE A 169 -25.02 -9.45 23.14
C PHE A 169 -24.06 -9.31 21.94
N ASP A 170 -24.60 -9.03 20.75
CA ASP A 170 -23.83 -8.77 19.52
C ASP A 170 -22.86 -7.60 19.74
N LEU A 171 -23.34 -6.51 20.34
CA LEU A 171 -22.50 -5.36 20.71
C LEU A 171 -21.34 -5.76 21.63
N CYS A 172 -21.59 -6.55 22.69
CA CYS A 172 -20.55 -6.94 23.63
C CYS A 172 -19.52 -7.89 23.01
N ILE A 173 -19.96 -8.86 22.20
CA ILE A 173 -19.07 -9.79 21.51
C ILE A 173 -18.21 -9.04 20.49
N LEU A 174 -18.80 -8.15 19.68
CA LEU A 174 -18.04 -7.42 18.67
C LEU A 174 -17.09 -6.37 19.29
N ASP A 175 -17.47 -5.70 20.38
CA ASP A 175 -16.60 -4.79 21.14
C ASP A 175 -15.39 -5.54 21.72
N HIS A 176 -15.63 -6.72 22.29
CA HIS A 176 -14.56 -7.60 22.79
C HIS A 176 -13.62 -8.05 21.68
N LEU A 177 -14.17 -8.55 20.56
CA LEU A 177 -13.36 -8.99 19.43
C LEU A 177 -12.64 -7.83 18.73
N GLU A 178 -13.19 -6.61 18.77
CA GLU A 178 -12.48 -5.40 18.33
C GLU A 178 -11.27 -5.11 19.22
N ALA A 179 -11.37 -5.29 20.54
CA ALA A 179 -10.22 -5.15 21.43
C ALA A 179 -9.14 -6.20 21.12
N VAL A 180 -9.52 -7.46 20.93
CA VAL A 180 -8.59 -8.54 20.53
C VAL A 180 -7.94 -8.24 19.16
N LEU A 181 -8.72 -7.74 18.20
CA LEU A 181 -8.24 -7.38 16.87
C LEU A 181 -7.21 -6.23 16.91
N LYS A 182 -7.37 -5.26 17.81
CA LYS A 182 -6.42 -4.15 17.96
C LYS A 182 -5.03 -4.64 18.33
N ASP A 183 -4.95 -5.63 19.22
CA ASP A 183 -3.71 -6.22 19.72
C ASP A 183 -3.14 -7.33 18.80
N CYS A 184 -3.84 -7.69 17.73
CA CYS A 184 -3.31 -8.64 16.75
C CYS A 184 -2.21 -8.01 15.88
N HIS A 185 -1.09 -8.72 15.74
CA HIS A 185 0.01 -8.33 14.84
C HIS A 185 0.26 -9.34 13.71
N GLU A 186 -0.24 -10.57 13.86
CA GLU A 186 -0.14 -11.64 12.86
C GLU A 186 -1.39 -11.65 11.97
N TYR A 187 -1.20 -11.84 10.66
CA TYR A 187 -2.33 -11.84 9.72
C TYR A 187 -3.18 -13.11 9.85
N GLU A 188 -2.58 -14.24 10.24
CA GLU A 188 -3.27 -15.51 10.49
C GLU A 188 -4.31 -15.36 11.62
N LYS A 189 -3.94 -14.66 12.69
CA LYS A 189 -4.86 -14.32 13.79
C LYS A 189 -5.98 -13.38 13.32
N CYS A 190 -5.65 -12.38 12.50
CA CYS A 190 -6.66 -11.48 11.91
C CYS A 190 -7.63 -12.24 10.99
N ALA A 191 -7.13 -13.15 10.16
CA ALA A 191 -7.92 -13.99 9.27
C ALA A 191 -8.84 -14.92 10.06
N LEU A 192 -8.33 -15.54 11.14
CA LEU A 192 -9.11 -16.37 12.04
C LEU A 192 -10.28 -15.59 12.67
N LEU A 193 -10.03 -14.39 13.21
CA LEU A 193 -11.08 -13.52 13.78
C LEU A 193 -12.12 -13.16 12.73
N TYR A 194 -11.67 -12.75 11.55
CA TYR A 194 -12.55 -12.38 10.44
C TYR A 194 -13.46 -13.55 10.05
N LEU A 195 -12.89 -14.74 9.83
CA LEU A 195 -13.65 -15.93 9.47
C LEU A 195 -14.61 -16.35 10.58
N TRP A 196 -14.16 -16.25 11.83
CA TRP A 196 -14.99 -16.60 12.96
C TRP A 196 -16.23 -15.71 13.05
N VAL A 197 -16.09 -14.38 12.96
CA VAL A 197 -17.24 -13.46 13.01
C VAL A 197 -18.15 -13.59 11.79
N THR A 198 -17.57 -13.59 10.59
CA THR A 198 -18.35 -13.54 9.34
C THR A 198 -19.03 -14.87 8.99
N LYS A 199 -18.44 -16.00 9.38
CA LYS A 199 -18.98 -17.34 9.09
C LYS A 199 -19.45 -18.08 10.34
N HIS A 200 -18.58 -18.29 11.32
CA HIS A 200 -18.86 -19.21 12.43
C HIS A 200 -19.91 -18.64 13.38
N TYR A 201 -19.68 -17.44 13.91
CA TYR A 201 -20.58 -16.73 14.80
C TYR A 201 -21.96 -16.56 14.19
N LYS A 202 -22.03 -16.03 12.96
CA LYS A 202 -23.30 -15.85 12.24
C LYS A 202 -24.03 -17.17 12.06
N ARG A 203 -23.35 -18.24 11.63
CA ARG A 203 -23.96 -19.57 11.50
C ARG A 203 -24.44 -20.12 12.84
N LYS A 204 -23.70 -19.87 13.91
CA LYS A 204 -24.01 -20.36 15.26
C LYS A 204 -25.27 -19.69 15.82
N ILE A 205 -25.34 -18.37 15.77
CA ILE A 205 -26.50 -17.58 16.19
C ILE A 205 -27.72 -17.95 15.33
N MET A 206 -27.56 -18.05 14.01
CA MET A 206 -28.65 -18.46 13.12
C MET A 206 -29.07 -19.93 13.27
N GLY A 207 -28.27 -20.75 13.97
CA GLY A 207 -28.55 -22.16 14.25
C GLY A 207 -29.62 -22.41 15.30
N PHE A 208 -30.02 -21.39 16.07
CA PHE A 208 -31.14 -21.49 17.01
C PHE A 208 -32.48 -21.35 16.27
N SER A 209 -32.96 -22.44 15.67
CA SER A 209 -34.17 -22.47 14.82
C SER A 209 -35.39 -21.81 15.46
N ASP A 210 -35.56 -22.02 16.77
CA ASP A 210 -36.74 -21.58 17.51
C ASP A 210 -36.72 -20.06 17.80
N LEU A 211 -35.58 -19.41 17.59
CA LEU A 211 -35.33 -17.99 17.86
C LEU A 211 -35.07 -17.17 16.57
N HIS A 212 -35.24 -17.79 15.40
CA HIS A 212 -34.74 -17.26 14.13
C HIS A 212 -35.33 -15.88 13.76
N VAL A 213 -36.63 -15.68 14.00
CA VAL A 213 -37.31 -14.42 13.66
C VAL A 213 -36.76 -13.27 14.50
N GLU A 214 -36.68 -13.46 15.81
CA GLU A 214 -36.20 -12.43 16.74
C GLU A 214 -34.72 -12.12 16.52
N ILE A 215 -33.92 -13.13 16.18
CA ILE A 215 -32.49 -12.95 15.82
C ILE A 215 -32.35 -12.12 14.55
N LEU A 216 -33.17 -12.37 13.53
CA LEU A 216 -33.17 -11.57 12.30
C LEU A 216 -33.59 -10.11 12.57
N GLU A 217 -34.57 -9.89 13.44
CA GLU A 217 -35.00 -8.55 13.86
C GLU A 217 -33.94 -7.82 14.71
N ALA A 218 -33.14 -8.57 15.47
CA ALA A 218 -32.09 -8.03 16.31
C ALA A 218 -30.81 -7.63 15.55
N GLN A 219 -30.55 -8.26 14.40
CA GLN A 219 -29.34 -7.99 13.61
C GLN A 219 -29.25 -6.52 13.21
N ASP A 220 -28.14 -5.89 13.57
CA ASP A 220 -27.76 -4.57 13.07
C ASP A 220 -26.74 -4.72 11.92
N PRO A 221 -27.18 -4.54 10.65
CA PRO A 221 -26.27 -4.65 9.51
C PRO A 221 -25.15 -3.61 9.53
N LEU A 222 -25.38 -2.43 10.12
CA LEU A 222 -24.38 -1.37 10.22
C LEU A 222 -23.29 -1.74 11.22
N LEU A 223 -23.66 -2.32 12.36
CA LEU A 223 -22.69 -2.80 13.36
C LEU A 223 -21.75 -3.86 12.77
N HIS A 224 -22.33 -4.90 12.14
CA HIS A 224 -21.55 -5.97 11.53
C HIS A 224 -20.68 -5.51 10.36
N SER A 225 -21.22 -4.66 9.48
CA SER A 225 -20.45 -4.14 8.34
C SER A 225 -19.31 -3.24 8.80
N THR A 226 -19.52 -2.39 9.81
CA THR A 226 -18.48 -1.54 10.40
C THR A 226 -17.36 -2.38 11.01
N TRP A 227 -17.69 -3.41 11.79
CA TRP A 227 -16.70 -4.31 12.36
C TRP A 227 -15.91 -5.06 11.27
N THR A 228 -16.63 -5.56 10.25
CA THR A 228 -16.02 -6.30 9.13
C THR A 228 -15.02 -5.43 8.37
N LEU A 229 -15.35 -4.16 8.10
CA LEU A 229 -14.44 -3.22 7.45
C LEU A 229 -13.18 -2.97 8.28
N LYS A 230 -13.32 -2.76 9.60
CA LYS A 230 -12.15 -2.61 10.50
C LYS A 230 -11.28 -3.86 10.51
N ALA A 231 -11.89 -5.04 10.53
CA ALA A 231 -11.18 -6.32 10.48
C ALA A 231 -10.43 -6.51 9.15
N GLU A 232 -11.06 -6.18 8.02
CA GLU A 232 -10.41 -6.16 6.71
C GLU A 232 -9.20 -5.22 6.69
N GLU A 233 -9.36 -3.96 7.11
CA GLU A 233 -8.28 -2.97 7.14
C GLU A 233 -7.09 -3.44 7.99
N LYS A 234 -7.36 -3.95 9.19
CA LYS A 234 -6.33 -4.49 10.08
C LYS A 234 -5.62 -5.69 9.45
N PHE A 235 -6.38 -6.62 8.87
CA PHE A 235 -5.85 -7.78 8.17
C PHE A 235 -4.93 -7.37 7.01
N PHE A 236 -5.36 -6.47 6.13
CA PHE A 236 -4.54 -6.00 5.00
C PHE A 236 -3.26 -5.33 5.46
N LYS A 237 -3.32 -4.56 6.57
CA LYS A 237 -2.13 -3.98 7.19
C LYS A 237 -1.15 -5.06 7.66
N CYS A 238 -1.62 -6.04 8.44
CA CYS A 238 -0.78 -7.13 8.93
C CYS A 238 -0.15 -7.96 7.79
N VAL A 239 -0.92 -8.27 6.74
CA VAL A 239 -0.41 -8.96 5.54
C VAL A 239 0.70 -8.15 4.88
N THR A 240 0.47 -6.86 4.67
CA THR A 240 1.43 -5.96 4.03
C THR A 240 2.71 -5.83 4.85
N ASP A 241 2.58 -5.60 6.15
CA ASP A 241 3.72 -5.46 7.06
C ASP A 241 4.56 -6.75 7.11
N CYS A 242 3.92 -7.91 7.29
CA CYS A 242 4.60 -9.22 7.30
C CYS A 242 5.35 -9.50 5.99
N ARG A 243 4.72 -9.27 4.83
CA ARG A 243 5.37 -9.46 3.52
C ARG A 243 6.52 -8.50 3.33
N ARG A 244 6.35 -7.21 3.64
CA ARG A 244 7.41 -6.21 3.50
C ARG A 244 8.60 -6.49 4.40
N ASP A 245 8.38 -7.00 5.61
CA ASP A 245 9.47 -7.43 6.49
C ASP A 245 10.26 -8.60 5.91
N ARG A 246 9.58 -9.59 5.31
CA ARG A 246 10.22 -10.71 4.61
C ARG A 246 10.99 -10.23 3.37
N LEU A 247 10.38 -9.36 2.58
CA LEU A 247 10.98 -8.76 1.38
C LEU A 247 12.20 -7.89 1.74
N ASN A 248 12.17 -7.13 2.84
CA ASN A 248 13.32 -6.37 3.34
C ASN A 248 14.50 -7.26 3.71
N ARG A 249 14.23 -8.45 4.27
CA ARG A 249 15.28 -9.44 4.56
C ARG A 249 15.94 -9.95 3.28
N VAL A 250 15.17 -10.14 2.20
CA VAL A 250 15.72 -10.48 0.88
C VAL A 250 16.66 -9.38 0.38
N ILE A 251 16.25 -8.11 0.42
CA ILE A 251 17.09 -6.97 0.01
C ILE A 251 18.38 -6.92 0.83
N SER A 252 18.26 -7.00 2.15
CA SER A 252 19.40 -6.87 3.07
C SER A 252 20.41 -8.00 2.87
N SER A 253 19.92 -9.23 2.72
CA SER A 253 20.73 -10.43 2.43
C SER A 253 21.41 -10.36 1.07
N GLU A 254 20.73 -9.79 0.06
CA GLU A 254 21.30 -9.60 -1.27
C GLU A 254 22.44 -8.59 -1.24
N LEU A 255 22.17 -7.40 -0.72
CA LEU A 255 23.11 -6.29 -0.72
C LEU A 255 24.35 -6.59 0.13
N SER A 256 24.20 -7.30 1.26
CA SER A 256 25.35 -7.73 2.06
C SER A 256 26.28 -8.69 1.31
N ARG A 257 25.78 -9.38 0.27
CA ARG A 257 26.54 -10.35 -0.53
C ARG A 257 26.88 -9.83 -1.92
N LEU A 258 26.57 -8.57 -2.25
CA LEU A 258 26.71 -8.01 -3.59
C LEU A 258 28.14 -8.15 -4.14
N HIS A 259 29.13 -7.83 -3.31
CA HIS A 259 30.57 -7.81 -3.67
C HIS A 259 31.29 -9.16 -3.48
N LEU A 260 30.57 -10.21 -3.07
CA LEU A 260 31.17 -11.53 -2.94
C LEU A 260 31.24 -12.23 -4.31
N PRO A 261 32.38 -12.81 -4.70
CA PRO A 261 32.51 -13.58 -5.94
C PRO A 261 31.87 -14.96 -5.75
N THR A 262 30.54 -15.01 -5.70
CA THR A 262 29.78 -16.26 -5.72
C THR A 262 29.68 -16.74 -7.18
N PHE A 263 30.21 -17.93 -7.44
CA PHE A 263 30.09 -18.60 -8.74
C PHE A 263 28.69 -19.19 -8.90
N GLY A 264 27.90 -18.68 -9.86
CA GLY A 264 26.71 -19.35 -10.38
C GLY A 264 25.38 -18.66 -10.06
N LYS A 265 24.68 -18.25 -11.14
CA LYS A 265 23.31 -17.71 -11.28
C LYS A 265 22.94 -16.55 -10.33
N GLY A 266 22.10 -15.63 -10.80
CA GLY A 266 21.56 -14.58 -9.92
C GLY A 266 20.93 -15.18 -8.66
N CYS A 267 20.76 -14.37 -7.62
CA CYS A 267 20.56 -14.91 -6.30
C CYS A 267 19.28 -15.75 -6.20
N GLU A 268 19.42 -17.02 -5.79
CA GLU A 268 18.31 -17.91 -5.43
C GLU A 268 17.36 -17.24 -4.44
N THR A 269 17.86 -16.31 -3.62
CA THR A 269 17.09 -15.44 -2.72
C THR A 269 15.96 -14.67 -3.42
N PHE A 270 16.10 -14.30 -4.70
CA PHE A 270 15.03 -13.62 -5.43
C PHE A 270 13.88 -14.57 -5.76
N LEU A 271 14.11 -15.88 -5.85
CA LEU A 271 13.02 -16.85 -6.00
C LEU A 271 12.09 -16.86 -4.79
N GLU A 272 12.59 -16.50 -3.61
CA GLU A 272 11.78 -16.36 -2.40
C GLU A 272 10.72 -15.25 -2.53
N ILE A 273 10.98 -14.22 -3.36
CA ILE A 273 10.03 -13.11 -3.58
C ILE A 273 8.69 -13.66 -4.09
N PHE A 274 8.73 -14.55 -5.08
CA PHE A 274 7.53 -15.15 -5.62
C PHE A 274 6.76 -15.91 -4.53
N GLN A 275 7.46 -16.72 -3.73
CA GLN A 275 6.86 -17.48 -2.63
C GLN A 275 6.24 -16.56 -1.56
N ILE A 276 6.91 -15.47 -1.19
CA ILE A 276 6.41 -14.48 -0.22
C ILE A 276 5.12 -13.83 -0.73
N LEU A 277 5.02 -13.56 -2.03
CA LEU A 277 3.85 -12.91 -2.62
C LEU A 277 2.66 -13.86 -2.77
N ILE A 278 2.89 -15.16 -3.01
CA ILE A 278 1.80 -16.12 -3.23
C ILE A 278 1.32 -16.82 -1.96
N SER A 279 2.17 -17.06 -0.95
CA SER A 279 1.83 -17.93 0.18
C SER A 279 0.56 -17.46 0.91
N THR A 280 0.43 -16.15 1.11
CA THR A 280 -0.72 -15.56 1.79
C THR A 280 -2.03 -15.71 1.03
N ILE A 281 -2.00 -15.86 -0.30
CA ILE A 281 -3.22 -16.00 -1.11
C ILE A 281 -3.83 -17.40 -0.94
N ASP A 282 -2.98 -18.42 -0.79
CA ASP A 282 -3.43 -19.80 -0.59
C ASP A 282 -4.09 -19.95 0.79
N ASP A 283 -3.56 -19.27 1.81
CA ASP A 283 -4.06 -19.35 3.20
C ASP A 283 -5.45 -18.70 3.40
N ILE A 284 -5.85 -17.80 2.50
CA ILE A 284 -7.03 -16.92 2.71
C ILE A 284 -8.17 -17.19 1.74
N GLN A 285 -8.10 -18.27 0.95
CA GLN A 285 -9.14 -18.65 -0.02
C GLN A 285 -10.53 -18.68 0.61
N GLU A 286 -10.61 -19.12 1.87
CA GLU A 286 -11.87 -19.17 2.60
C GLU A 286 -12.48 -17.79 2.90
N MET A 287 -11.70 -16.71 2.92
CA MET A 287 -12.21 -15.37 3.25
C MET A 287 -13.07 -14.75 2.13
N GLY A 288 -13.05 -15.34 0.94
CA GLY A 288 -13.91 -14.99 -0.19
C GLY A 288 -13.22 -14.12 -1.25
N ASP A 289 -13.75 -14.17 -2.48
CA ASP A 289 -13.12 -13.62 -3.69
C ASP A 289 -12.79 -12.13 -3.62
N SER A 290 -13.59 -11.35 -2.87
CA SER A 290 -13.35 -9.91 -2.71
C SER A 290 -12.03 -9.64 -1.97
N ILE A 291 -11.78 -10.37 -0.88
CA ILE A 291 -10.55 -10.23 -0.10
C ILE A 291 -9.37 -10.79 -0.86
N VAL A 292 -9.54 -11.96 -1.50
CA VAL A 292 -8.51 -12.57 -2.35
C VAL A 292 -8.06 -11.60 -3.44
N ARG A 293 -9.00 -10.96 -4.17
CA ARG A 293 -8.69 -9.95 -5.19
C ARG A 293 -7.95 -8.74 -4.62
N LYS A 294 -8.37 -8.21 -3.46
CA LYS A 294 -7.66 -7.11 -2.80
C LYS A 294 -6.23 -7.49 -2.38
N VAL A 295 -6.00 -8.72 -1.91
CA VAL A 295 -4.65 -9.21 -1.59
C VAL A 295 -3.80 -9.35 -2.86
N GLN A 296 -4.36 -9.85 -3.96
CA GLN A 296 -3.70 -9.92 -5.26
C GLN A 296 -3.25 -8.53 -5.75
N ASP A 297 -4.13 -7.52 -5.69
CA ASP A 297 -3.77 -6.13 -6.03
C ASP A 297 -2.64 -5.59 -5.14
N THR A 298 -2.64 -6.00 -3.87
CA THR A 298 -1.61 -5.60 -2.92
C THR A 298 -0.28 -6.31 -3.20
N CYS A 299 -0.27 -7.51 -3.78
CA CYS A 299 0.96 -8.19 -4.22
C CYS A 299 1.73 -7.35 -5.24
N TRP A 300 1.02 -6.77 -6.22
CA TRP A 300 1.65 -5.90 -7.22
C TRP A 300 2.23 -4.63 -6.59
N LYS A 301 1.51 -4.03 -5.63
CA LYS A 301 2.00 -2.85 -4.89
C LYS A 301 3.23 -3.18 -4.05
N ASP A 302 3.27 -4.35 -3.42
CA ASP A 302 4.41 -4.79 -2.61
C ASP A 302 5.62 -5.16 -3.47
N LEU A 303 5.41 -5.76 -4.66
CA LEU A 303 6.48 -5.97 -5.63
C LEU A 303 7.05 -4.65 -6.15
N HIS A 304 6.19 -3.69 -6.49
CA HIS A 304 6.65 -2.36 -6.89
C HIS A 304 7.46 -1.68 -5.77
N TRP A 305 6.96 -1.71 -4.53
CA TRP A 305 7.66 -1.19 -3.37
C TRP A 305 9.03 -1.87 -3.18
N PHE A 306 9.11 -3.20 -3.33
CA PHE A 306 10.36 -3.94 -3.25
C PHE A 306 11.38 -3.47 -4.31
N ILE A 307 10.97 -3.38 -5.57
CA ILE A 307 11.87 -2.98 -6.67
C ILE A 307 12.35 -1.55 -6.45
N ASN A 308 11.45 -0.64 -6.09
CA ASN A 308 11.81 0.75 -5.83
C ASN A 308 12.77 0.89 -4.65
N ARG A 309 12.53 0.15 -3.56
CA ARG A 309 13.45 0.10 -2.41
C ARG A 309 14.81 -0.44 -2.80
N TYR A 310 14.85 -1.52 -3.59
CA TYR A 310 16.08 -2.11 -4.10
C TYR A 310 16.87 -1.13 -4.99
N VAL A 311 16.19 -0.35 -5.84
CA VAL A 311 16.82 0.72 -6.67
C VAL A 311 17.58 1.72 -5.81
N GLU A 312 16.98 2.20 -4.71
CA GLU A 312 17.60 3.21 -3.84
C GLU A 312 18.71 2.64 -2.96
N ASP A 313 18.49 1.44 -2.40
CA ASP A 313 19.49 0.80 -1.54
C ASP A 313 20.71 0.34 -2.37
N LEU A 314 20.49 -0.21 -3.58
CA LEU A 314 21.58 -0.55 -4.52
C LEU A 314 22.42 0.68 -4.89
N LYS A 315 21.77 1.81 -5.19
CA LYS A 315 22.47 3.06 -5.49
C LYS A 315 23.39 3.48 -4.36
N THR A 316 22.92 3.32 -3.12
CA THR A 316 23.68 3.66 -1.92
C THR A 316 24.88 2.72 -1.75
N GLU A 317 24.69 1.41 -1.93
CA GLU A 317 25.79 0.44 -1.85
C GLU A 317 26.85 0.66 -2.94
N LEU A 318 26.44 0.87 -4.20
CA LEU A 318 27.36 1.13 -5.30
C LEU A 318 28.16 2.44 -5.15
N GLN A 319 27.68 3.38 -4.33
CA GLN A 319 28.39 4.62 -4.00
C GLN A 319 29.40 4.47 -2.85
N LYS A 320 29.20 3.48 -1.96
CA LYS A 320 30.12 3.22 -0.83
C LYS A 320 31.46 2.64 -1.28
N GLU A 321 31.51 2.03 -2.45
CA GLU A 321 32.76 1.48 -2.98
C GLU A 321 33.78 2.59 -3.30
N VAL A 322 34.81 2.61 -2.45
CA VAL A 322 36.11 3.21 -2.75
C VAL A 322 36.84 2.27 -3.69
N ARG A 323 37.49 2.87 -4.69
CA ARG A 323 38.29 2.37 -5.82
C ARG A 323 39.29 1.19 -5.61
N ASP A 324 39.24 0.47 -4.51
CA ASP A 324 40.20 -0.59 -4.18
C ASP A 324 39.64 -1.98 -4.47
N SER A 325 40.22 -2.59 -5.51
CA SER A 325 40.37 -4.03 -5.74
C SER A 325 39.11 -4.85 -6.04
N GLY A 326 39.00 -5.31 -7.30
CA GLY A 326 38.14 -6.46 -7.63
C GLY A 326 37.51 -6.39 -9.01
N ASN A 327 37.31 -7.56 -9.60
CA ASN A 327 36.72 -7.78 -10.92
C ASN A 327 35.24 -7.32 -10.96
N MET A 328 34.95 -6.05 -11.26
CA MET A 328 33.60 -5.42 -11.32
C MET A 328 32.54 -6.24 -12.08
N ASN A 329 32.98 -7.14 -12.95
CA ASN A 329 32.17 -8.02 -13.78
C ASN A 329 31.20 -8.87 -12.94
N HIS A 330 31.57 -9.28 -11.71
CA HIS A 330 30.70 -10.11 -10.88
C HIS A 330 29.51 -9.32 -10.31
N VAL A 331 29.72 -8.07 -9.88
CA VAL A 331 28.65 -7.18 -9.39
C VAL A 331 27.65 -6.90 -10.51
N VAL A 332 28.15 -6.54 -11.69
CA VAL A 332 27.30 -6.28 -12.87
C VAL A 332 26.49 -7.51 -13.25
N ARG A 333 27.09 -8.71 -13.22
CA ARG A 333 26.37 -9.97 -13.49
C ARG A 333 25.27 -10.25 -12.47
N LYS A 334 25.52 -10.00 -11.18
CA LYS A 334 24.50 -10.16 -10.13
C LYS A 334 23.33 -9.23 -10.35
N ILE A 335 23.61 -7.95 -10.61
CA ILE A 335 22.58 -6.95 -10.90
C ILE A 335 21.70 -7.40 -12.08
N LEU A 336 22.32 -7.85 -13.17
CA LEU A 336 21.59 -8.31 -14.36
C LEU A 336 20.82 -9.61 -14.13
N GLY A 337 21.40 -10.54 -13.37
CA GLY A 337 20.72 -11.74 -12.93
C GLY A 337 19.46 -11.40 -12.14
N ASN A 338 19.56 -10.45 -11.20
CA ASN A 338 18.43 -10.00 -10.39
C ASN A 338 17.35 -9.32 -11.25
N CYS A 339 17.73 -8.49 -12.23
CA CYS A 339 16.79 -7.91 -13.19
C CYS A 339 16.05 -9.00 -14.00
N HIS A 340 16.75 -10.06 -14.42
CA HIS A 340 16.13 -11.20 -15.08
C HIS A 340 15.14 -11.92 -14.16
N PHE A 341 15.54 -12.23 -12.92
CA PHE A 341 14.64 -12.87 -11.94
C PHE A 341 13.39 -12.03 -11.68
N LEU A 342 13.52 -10.70 -11.54
CA LEU A 342 12.38 -9.81 -11.37
C LEU A 342 11.42 -9.89 -12.56
N ARG A 343 11.92 -9.90 -13.80
CA ARG A 343 11.07 -10.08 -14.99
C ARG A 343 10.38 -11.43 -14.99
N THR A 344 11.08 -12.50 -14.62
CA THR A 344 10.50 -13.85 -14.51
C THR A 344 9.40 -13.90 -13.45
N ILE A 345 9.60 -13.26 -12.29
CA ILE A 345 8.58 -13.14 -11.24
C ILE A 345 7.35 -12.39 -11.75
N ILE A 346 7.54 -11.27 -12.47
CA ILE A 346 6.43 -10.51 -13.05
C ILE A 346 5.62 -11.38 -14.02
N LEU A 347 6.28 -12.13 -14.90
CA LEU A 347 5.61 -13.04 -15.82
C LEU A 347 4.84 -14.14 -15.06
N ALA A 348 5.49 -14.80 -14.10
CA ALA A 348 4.86 -15.86 -13.30
C ALA A 348 3.66 -15.37 -12.46
N LEU A 349 3.70 -14.13 -11.97
CA LEU A 349 2.57 -13.51 -11.29
C LEU A 349 1.47 -13.10 -12.28
N ALA A 350 1.82 -12.60 -13.46
CA ALA A 350 0.86 -12.21 -14.49
C ALA A 350 0.11 -13.41 -15.09
N GLU A 351 0.70 -14.61 -15.06
CA GLU A 351 0.00 -15.86 -15.39
C GLU A 351 -1.12 -16.20 -14.40
N ARG A 352 -1.01 -15.73 -13.15
CA ARG A 352 -1.97 -16.04 -12.07
C ARG A 352 -2.95 -14.90 -11.78
N TYR A 353 -2.48 -13.66 -11.88
CA TYR A 353 -3.19 -12.48 -11.44
C TYR A 353 -3.22 -11.42 -12.55
N THR A 354 -4.27 -10.60 -12.55
CA THR A 354 -4.40 -9.54 -13.55
C THR A 354 -3.33 -8.47 -13.32
N LEU A 355 -2.47 -8.26 -14.32
CA LEU A 355 -1.51 -7.16 -14.35
C LEU A 355 -2.10 -6.00 -15.16
N THR A 356 -2.24 -4.83 -14.55
CA THR A 356 -2.68 -3.63 -15.27
C THR A 356 -1.55 -3.11 -16.17
N GLU A 357 -1.90 -2.53 -17.32
CA GLU A 357 -0.92 -1.99 -18.27
C GLU A 357 -0.04 -0.91 -17.61
N GLU A 358 -0.65 -0.05 -16.80
CA GLU A 358 0.05 0.99 -16.05
C GLU A 358 1.09 0.40 -15.08
N MET A 359 0.68 -0.58 -14.26
CA MET A 359 1.60 -1.25 -13.33
C MET A 359 2.73 -1.97 -14.07
N GLY A 360 2.42 -2.63 -15.20
CA GLY A 360 3.42 -3.27 -16.05
C GLY A 360 4.46 -2.28 -16.58
N LYS A 361 4.04 -1.09 -17.01
CA LYS A 361 4.94 0.00 -17.45
C LYS A 361 5.82 0.49 -16.30
N VAL A 362 5.24 0.71 -15.12
CA VAL A 362 5.96 1.17 -13.92
C VAL A 362 7.04 0.15 -13.50
N LEU A 363 6.68 -1.13 -13.36
CA LEU A 363 7.62 -2.19 -12.98
C LEU A 363 8.78 -2.31 -13.98
N LYS A 364 8.49 -2.24 -15.28
CA LYS A 364 9.51 -2.26 -16.34
C LYS A 364 10.47 -1.07 -16.23
N ALA A 365 9.94 0.13 -15.98
CA ALA A 365 10.74 1.34 -15.81
C ALA A 365 11.64 1.27 -14.57
N GLU A 366 11.15 0.76 -13.43
CA GLU A 366 11.96 0.59 -12.23
C GLU A 366 13.09 -0.42 -12.44
N ILE A 367 12.84 -1.56 -13.11
CA ILE A 367 13.90 -2.52 -13.45
C ILE A 367 14.95 -1.89 -14.37
N GLN A 368 14.53 -1.07 -15.33
CA GLN A 368 15.47 -0.35 -16.20
C GLN A 368 16.38 0.60 -15.41
N LYS A 369 15.89 1.23 -14.33
CA LYS A 369 16.74 2.05 -13.45
C LYS A 369 17.87 1.22 -12.81
N ILE A 370 17.59 -0.03 -12.41
CA ILE A 370 18.60 -0.95 -11.88
C ILE A 370 19.67 -1.24 -12.95
N GLU A 371 19.26 -1.53 -14.19
CA GLU A 371 20.18 -1.78 -15.30
C GLU A 371 21.06 -0.57 -15.61
N VAL A 372 20.49 0.64 -15.59
CA VAL A 372 21.23 1.90 -15.76
C VAL A 372 22.27 2.08 -14.66
N GLN A 373 21.95 1.72 -13.40
CA GLN A 373 22.93 1.77 -12.31
C GLN A 373 24.07 0.77 -12.55
N GLY A 374 23.76 -0.47 -12.96
CA GLY A 374 24.77 -1.46 -13.33
C GLY A 374 25.66 -0.98 -14.49
N ALA A 375 25.09 -0.31 -15.50
CA ALA A 375 25.82 0.20 -16.64
C ALA A 375 26.76 1.34 -16.25
N ARG A 376 26.30 2.24 -15.37
CA ARG A 376 27.14 3.31 -14.79
C ARG A 376 28.28 2.73 -13.97
N HIS A 377 28.01 1.69 -13.19
CA HIS A 377 29.00 1.02 -12.37
C HIS A 377 30.08 0.34 -13.23
N LEU A 378 29.68 -0.39 -14.28
CA LEU A 378 30.61 -0.96 -15.26
C LEU A 378 31.51 0.10 -15.92
N LEU A 379 30.91 1.24 -16.32
CA LEU A 379 31.65 2.31 -16.99
C LEU A 379 32.49 3.16 -16.03
N ALA A 380 32.28 3.08 -14.72
CA ALA A 380 33.02 3.89 -13.74
C ALA A 380 34.54 3.69 -13.85
N THR A 381 34.99 2.46 -14.12
CA THR A 381 36.40 2.13 -14.36
C THR A 381 36.94 2.74 -15.67
N CYS A 382 36.08 2.87 -16.68
CA CYS A 382 36.42 3.42 -17.99
C CYS A 382 36.45 4.95 -18.03
N LEU A 383 35.64 5.62 -17.19
CA LEU A 383 35.43 7.07 -17.25
C LEU A 383 36.72 7.90 -17.16
N PRO A 384 37.67 7.64 -16.24
CA PRO A 384 38.92 8.41 -16.17
C PRO A 384 39.73 8.28 -17.46
N VAL A 385 39.79 7.08 -18.03
CA VAL A 385 40.51 6.80 -19.27
C VAL A 385 39.88 7.53 -20.44
N ILE A 386 38.55 7.45 -20.59
CA ILE A 386 37.81 8.15 -21.66
C ILE A 386 38.02 9.67 -21.58
N LYS A 387 37.99 10.24 -20.36
CA LYS A 387 38.16 11.70 -20.16
C LYS A 387 39.52 12.22 -20.60
N ASN A 388 40.58 11.45 -20.37
CA ASN A 388 41.95 11.86 -20.67
C ASN A 388 42.43 11.40 -22.06
N HIS A 389 41.69 10.49 -22.71
CA HIS A 389 42.09 9.86 -23.96
C HIS A 389 42.48 10.87 -25.06
N PHE A 390 41.68 11.94 -25.22
CA PHE A 390 41.92 12.95 -26.25
C PHE A 390 42.88 14.08 -25.84
N SER A 391 43.33 14.14 -24.59
CA SER A 391 44.18 15.23 -24.08
C SER A 391 45.67 14.89 -24.06
N GLU A 392 46.06 13.62 -23.92
CA GLU A 392 47.45 13.21 -23.68
C GLU A 392 47.87 12.01 -24.56
N ASN A 393 47.74 12.06 -25.89
CA ASN A 393 48.26 11.06 -26.86
C ASN A 393 48.21 9.59 -26.38
N CYS A 394 47.13 9.18 -25.71
CA CYS A 394 47.15 7.97 -24.92
C CYS A 394 46.71 6.76 -25.76
N THR A 395 47.49 5.68 -25.70
CA THR A 395 47.22 4.36 -26.32
C THR A 395 46.02 3.61 -25.70
N ASP A 396 45.20 4.31 -24.91
CA ASP A 396 44.29 3.73 -23.92
C ASP A 396 42.95 3.26 -24.49
N PHE A 397 42.61 3.62 -25.74
CA PHE A 397 41.37 3.14 -26.36
C PHE A 397 41.39 1.61 -26.56
N HIS A 398 42.57 1.03 -26.81
CA HIS A 398 42.71 -0.42 -26.88
C HIS A 398 42.34 -1.08 -25.55
N TRP A 399 42.79 -0.52 -24.43
CA TRP A 399 42.43 -0.99 -23.10
C TRP A 399 40.91 -0.87 -22.85
N LEU A 400 40.29 0.27 -23.19
CA LEU A 400 38.84 0.46 -23.05
C LEU A 400 38.06 -0.62 -23.81
N ARG A 401 38.44 -0.85 -25.07
CA ARG A 401 37.82 -1.85 -25.92
C ARG A 401 37.97 -3.26 -25.33
N THR A 402 39.18 -3.64 -24.93
CA THR A 402 39.45 -4.95 -24.33
C THR A 402 38.66 -5.13 -23.04
N TYR A 403 38.64 -4.14 -22.16
CA TYR A 403 37.87 -4.16 -20.91
C TYR A 403 36.37 -4.36 -21.17
N LEU A 404 35.79 -3.59 -22.11
CA LEU A 404 34.38 -3.74 -22.47
C LEU A 404 34.09 -5.09 -23.14
N GLU A 405 34.97 -5.56 -24.03
CA GLU A 405 34.80 -6.85 -24.70
C GLU A 405 34.83 -8.00 -23.68
N GLU A 406 35.80 -8.02 -22.76
CA GLU A 406 35.89 -9.02 -21.69
C GLU A 406 34.68 -8.99 -20.77
N ASN A 407 34.18 -7.81 -20.41
CA ASN A 407 33.03 -7.65 -19.53
C ASN A 407 31.72 -8.11 -20.18
N LEU A 408 31.47 -7.63 -21.39
CA LEU A 408 30.26 -7.95 -22.12
C LEU A 408 30.25 -9.41 -22.56
N ASN A 409 31.42 -10.02 -22.82
CA ASN A 409 31.54 -11.41 -23.29
C ASN A 409 30.95 -12.44 -22.34
N VAL A 410 30.90 -12.13 -21.05
CA VAL A 410 30.41 -13.06 -20.03
C VAL A 410 28.96 -12.79 -19.61
N LEU A 411 28.29 -11.84 -20.26
CA LEU A 411 26.86 -11.62 -20.08
C LEU A 411 26.05 -12.60 -20.93
N ASP A 412 24.99 -13.13 -20.35
CA ASP A 412 23.97 -13.88 -21.06
C ASP A 412 23.08 -12.90 -21.86
N MET A 413 23.11 -13.01 -23.18
CA MET A 413 22.44 -12.06 -24.06
C MET A 413 20.91 -12.22 -24.08
N THR A 414 20.36 -13.32 -23.57
CA THR A 414 18.92 -13.65 -23.63
C THR A 414 18.03 -12.53 -23.06
N HIS A 415 18.55 -11.73 -22.11
CA HIS A 415 17.80 -10.63 -21.48
C HIS A 415 18.63 -9.36 -21.24
N CYS A 416 19.80 -9.23 -21.87
CA CYS A 416 20.71 -8.11 -21.62
C CYS A 416 20.73 -7.05 -22.74
N GLU A 417 19.88 -7.16 -23.77
CA GLU A 417 19.88 -6.22 -24.90
C GLU A 417 19.71 -4.76 -24.47
N GLY A 418 18.75 -4.48 -23.59
CA GLY A 418 18.51 -3.14 -23.04
C GLY A 418 19.70 -2.62 -22.23
N PHE A 419 20.34 -3.48 -21.45
CA PHE A 419 21.57 -3.15 -20.73
C PHE A 419 22.72 -2.83 -21.68
N VAL A 420 22.97 -3.68 -22.67
CA VAL A 420 24.06 -3.50 -23.65
C VAL A 420 23.85 -2.22 -24.47
N THR A 421 22.59 -1.92 -24.84
CA THR A 421 22.21 -0.66 -25.49
C THR A 421 22.49 0.54 -24.57
N THR A 422 22.19 0.43 -23.28
CA THR A 422 22.48 1.49 -22.28
C THR A 422 23.98 1.71 -22.10
N VAL A 423 24.77 0.64 -22.03
CA VAL A 423 26.24 0.72 -21.94
C VAL A 423 26.83 1.35 -23.19
N HIS A 424 26.36 0.93 -24.39
CA HIS A 424 26.75 1.55 -25.66
C HIS A 424 26.46 3.04 -25.66
N HIS A 425 25.21 3.43 -25.36
CA HIS A 425 24.78 4.84 -25.37
C HIS A 425 25.68 5.68 -24.47
N ARG A 426 25.89 5.21 -23.23
CA ARG A 426 26.67 5.94 -22.24
C ARG A 426 28.16 6.01 -22.60
N ALA A 427 28.74 4.92 -23.11
CA ALA A 427 30.14 4.92 -23.57
C ALA A 427 30.34 5.91 -24.72
N CYS A 428 29.45 5.88 -25.71
CA CYS A 428 29.49 6.80 -26.85
C CYS A 428 29.35 8.25 -26.41
N MET A 429 28.41 8.57 -25.51
CA MET A 429 28.21 9.91 -24.98
C MET A 429 29.46 10.43 -24.25
N GLU A 430 30.09 9.63 -23.39
CA GLU A 430 31.28 10.07 -22.65
C GLU A 430 32.50 10.24 -23.57
N CYS A 431 32.68 9.38 -24.58
CA CYS A 431 33.68 9.56 -25.61
C CYS A 431 33.45 10.85 -26.42
N LEU A 432 32.20 11.10 -26.82
CA LEU A 432 31.81 12.30 -27.53
C LEU A 432 32.04 13.57 -26.70
N ARG A 433 31.67 13.54 -25.41
CA ARG A 433 31.91 14.62 -24.46
C ARG A 433 33.40 14.91 -24.34
N ALA A 434 34.24 13.89 -24.15
CA ALA A 434 35.68 14.04 -24.04
C ALA A 434 36.29 14.65 -25.31
N PHE A 435 35.86 14.19 -26.48
CA PHE A 435 36.29 14.73 -27.77
C PHE A 435 35.90 16.20 -27.94
N LEU A 436 34.62 16.56 -27.75
CA LEU A 436 34.13 17.93 -27.93
C LEU A 436 34.70 18.93 -26.92
N LEU A 437 35.03 18.50 -25.70
CA LEU A 437 35.69 19.35 -24.72
C LEU A 437 37.17 19.58 -25.04
N THR A 438 37.85 18.54 -25.55
CA THR A 438 39.29 18.59 -25.79
C THR A 438 39.66 19.26 -27.10
N SER A 439 38.84 19.06 -28.14
CA SER A 439 38.98 19.72 -29.45
C SER A 439 39.06 21.24 -29.36
N ARG A 440 38.53 21.81 -28.28
CA ARG A 440 38.58 23.25 -28.04
C ARG A 440 40.00 23.79 -27.77
N ARG A 441 40.96 22.92 -27.46
CA ARG A 441 42.34 23.25 -27.09
C ARG A 441 43.35 23.04 -28.22
N TRP A 442 42.97 22.43 -29.35
CA TRP A 442 43.90 22.10 -30.43
C TRP A 442 44.23 23.32 -31.30
N LEU A 443 45.50 23.40 -31.72
CA LEU A 443 45.99 24.30 -32.77
C LEU A 443 45.86 23.60 -34.13
N TYR A 444 45.62 24.35 -35.20
CA TYR A 444 45.23 23.88 -36.55
C TYR A 444 46.09 22.75 -37.17
N SER A 445 47.31 22.48 -36.71
CA SER A 445 48.21 21.50 -37.32
C SER A 445 48.04 20.06 -36.81
N THR A 446 47.40 19.82 -35.65
CA THR A 446 47.15 18.47 -35.08
C THR A 446 45.72 17.95 -35.31
N GLU A 447 44.89 18.71 -36.04
CA GLU A 447 43.44 18.52 -36.12
C GLU A 447 43.02 17.31 -36.99
N LYS A 448 43.69 17.04 -38.12
CA LYS A 448 43.30 15.98 -39.06
C LYS A 448 43.54 14.56 -38.52
N ASP A 449 44.67 14.35 -37.84
CA ASP A 449 45.02 13.03 -37.31
C ASP A 449 44.05 12.64 -36.19
N VAL A 450 43.69 13.57 -35.31
CA VAL A 450 42.77 13.28 -34.19
C VAL A 450 41.34 13.05 -34.65
N ILE A 451 40.86 13.76 -35.67
CA ILE A 451 39.55 13.48 -36.29
C ILE A 451 39.54 12.06 -36.87
N SER A 452 40.60 11.63 -37.55
CA SER A 452 40.69 10.27 -38.10
C SER A 452 40.68 9.19 -37.01
N VAL A 453 41.33 9.46 -35.87
CA VAL A 453 41.34 8.59 -34.68
C VAL A 453 39.94 8.48 -34.10
N PHE A 454 39.26 9.61 -33.85
CA PHE A 454 37.90 9.65 -33.31
C PHE A 454 36.90 8.84 -34.16
N ILE A 455 36.95 8.99 -35.48
CA ILE A 455 36.06 8.26 -36.41
C ILE A 455 36.38 6.76 -36.38
N ARG A 456 37.67 6.40 -36.42
CA ARG A 456 38.11 5.00 -36.40
C ARG A 456 37.67 4.30 -35.11
N GLU A 457 37.87 4.95 -33.97
CA GLU A 457 37.55 4.42 -32.65
C GLU A 457 36.04 4.33 -32.40
N GLY A 458 35.27 5.35 -32.84
CA GLY A 458 33.81 5.28 -32.87
C GLY A 458 33.29 4.06 -33.64
N LYS A 459 33.86 3.80 -34.83
CA LYS A 459 33.54 2.58 -35.62
C LYS A 459 33.93 1.28 -34.89
N GLN A 460 35.02 1.26 -34.14
CA GLN A 460 35.42 0.09 -33.36
C GLN A 460 34.46 -0.16 -32.19
N LEU A 461 34.05 0.89 -31.48
CA LEU A 461 33.08 0.80 -30.39
C LEU A 461 31.73 0.29 -30.91
N GLN A 462 31.23 0.85 -32.02
CA GLN A 462 30.00 0.41 -32.67
C GLN A 462 30.04 -1.08 -33.04
N LYS A 463 31.15 -1.53 -33.66
CA LYS A 463 31.34 -2.94 -34.03
C LYS A 463 31.34 -3.87 -32.82
N LEU A 464 31.93 -3.46 -31.70
CA LEU A 464 31.97 -4.25 -30.47
C LEU A 464 30.55 -4.50 -29.94
N PHE A 465 29.71 -3.47 -29.84
CA PHE A 465 28.35 -3.62 -29.33
C PHE A 465 27.42 -4.34 -30.32
N GLN A 466 27.51 -4.03 -31.62
CA GLN A 466 26.72 -4.73 -32.64
C GLN A 466 27.06 -6.23 -32.70
N LYS A 467 28.35 -6.59 -32.57
CA LYS A 467 28.79 -7.99 -32.48
C LYS A 467 28.15 -8.72 -31.30
N ARG A 468 27.96 -8.04 -30.16
CA ARG A 468 27.34 -8.64 -28.96
C ARG A 468 25.82 -8.77 -29.09
N LEU A 469 25.14 -7.77 -29.65
CA LEU A 469 23.68 -7.80 -29.86
C LEU A 469 23.26 -8.74 -31.00
N GLY A 470 24.15 -9.00 -31.95
CA GLY A 470 23.90 -9.88 -33.09
C GLY A 470 23.27 -9.16 -34.28
N PRO A 471 23.12 -9.87 -35.42
CA PRO A 471 22.68 -9.29 -36.68
C PRO A 471 21.16 -9.05 -36.75
N SER A 472 20.37 -9.68 -35.88
CA SER A 472 18.91 -9.51 -35.80
C SER A 472 18.48 -8.26 -35.05
N PHE A 473 19.39 -7.62 -34.32
CA PHE A 473 19.10 -6.43 -33.54
C PHE A 473 19.18 -5.17 -34.42
N ALA A 474 18.29 -4.21 -34.18
CA ALA A 474 18.27 -2.95 -34.91
C ALA A 474 19.63 -2.22 -34.82
N PRO A 475 20.10 -1.55 -35.88
CA PRO A 475 21.36 -0.83 -35.83
C PRO A 475 21.36 0.21 -34.70
N LEU A 476 22.38 0.17 -33.83
CA LEU A 476 22.53 1.18 -32.78
C LEU A 476 22.86 2.54 -33.41
N ILE A 477 22.28 3.63 -32.89
CA ILE A 477 22.57 4.99 -33.36
C ILE A 477 24.06 5.30 -33.16
N ASN A 478 24.74 5.76 -34.21
CA ASN A 478 26.18 6.02 -34.21
C ASN A 478 26.49 7.53 -34.35
N PRO A 479 26.64 8.27 -33.24
CA PRO A 479 26.90 9.72 -33.30
C PRO A 479 28.25 10.06 -33.97
N PHE A 480 29.22 9.13 -33.96
CA PHE A 480 30.54 9.35 -34.54
C PHE A 480 30.51 9.42 -36.07
N GLU A 481 29.66 8.62 -36.69
CA GLU A 481 29.48 8.58 -38.15
C GLU A 481 28.76 9.83 -38.65
N SER A 482 27.68 10.23 -37.97
CA SER A 482 26.97 11.47 -38.29
C SER A 482 27.88 12.71 -38.18
N ILE A 483 28.81 12.75 -37.21
CA ILE A 483 29.82 13.82 -37.08
C ILE A 483 30.88 13.70 -38.19
N ALA A 484 31.30 12.48 -38.52
CA ALA A 484 32.26 12.23 -39.60
C ALA A 484 31.75 12.80 -40.93
N ASP A 485 30.47 12.60 -41.25
CA ASP A 485 29.85 13.10 -42.48
C ASP A 485 29.89 14.63 -42.58
N ILE A 486 29.75 15.33 -41.46
CA ILE A 486 29.87 16.80 -41.41
C ILE A 486 31.32 17.23 -41.62
N LEU A 487 32.26 16.59 -40.93
CA LEU A 487 33.69 16.94 -41.00
C LEU A 487 34.27 16.65 -42.39
N GLN A 488 33.83 15.56 -43.03
CA GLN A 488 34.29 15.11 -44.35
C GLN A 488 33.52 15.71 -45.53
N ALA A 489 32.45 16.47 -45.31
CA ALA A 489 31.71 17.13 -46.38
C ALA A 489 32.62 17.99 -47.29
N ASN A 490 32.57 17.74 -48.60
CA ASN A 490 33.47 18.36 -49.59
C ASN A 490 33.10 19.79 -49.93
N ASP A 491 31.83 20.16 -49.79
CA ASP A 491 31.32 21.49 -50.08
C ASP A 491 30.24 21.92 -49.06
N PHE A 492 29.77 23.16 -49.20
CA PHE A 492 28.82 23.77 -48.26
C PHE A 492 27.42 23.16 -48.34
N GLU A 493 26.95 22.72 -49.51
CA GLU A 493 25.62 22.13 -49.65
C GLU A 493 25.60 20.70 -49.10
N ALA A 494 26.63 19.91 -49.37
CA ALA A 494 26.83 18.61 -48.74
C ALA A 494 26.88 18.75 -47.21
N MET A 495 27.56 19.76 -46.70
CA MET A 495 27.62 20.04 -45.26
C MET A 495 26.25 20.39 -44.67
N LYS A 496 25.42 21.19 -45.37
CA LYS A 496 24.05 21.47 -44.92
C LYS A 496 23.20 20.21 -44.87
N CYS A 497 23.29 19.34 -45.88
CA CYS A 497 22.56 18.08 -45.90
C CYS A 497 22.98 17.18 -44.73
N SER A 498 24.28 17.02 -44.50
CA SER A 498 24.78 16.22 -43.36
C SER A 498 24.34 16.80 -42.02
N VAL A 499 24.35 18.15 -41.86
CA VAL A 499 23.87 18.78 -40.62
C VAL A 499 22.36 18.62 -40.45
N ALA A 500 21.56 18.76 -41.51
CA ALA A 500 20.12 18.56 -41.44
C ALA A 500 19.77 17.12 -41.03
N TYR A 501 20.44 16.13 -41.63
CA TYR A 501 20.31 14.72 -41.24
C TYR A 501 20.74 14.47 -39.79
N PHE A 502 21.87 15.06 -39.38
CA PHE A 502 22.37 14.97 -38.00
C PHE A 502 21.39 15.54 -36.97
N ILE A 503 20.78 16.69 -37.23
CA ILE A 503 19.76 17.30 -36.36
C ILE A 503 18.50 16.42 -36.28
N ASN A 504 18.12 15.79 -37.39
CA ASN A 504 16.95 14.90 -37.42
C ASN A 504 17.16 13.64 -36.56
N ILE A 505 18.37 13.06 -36.57
CA ILE A 505 18.70 11.89 -35.75
C ILE A 505 18.98 12.25 -34.30
N HIS A 506 19.57 13.42 -34.06
CA HIS A 506 19.97 13.89 -32.74
C HIS A 506 19.26 15.21 -32.41
N SER A 507 17.99 15.10 -32.03
CA SER A 507 17.12 16.23 -31.74
C SER A 507 17.55 17.06 -30.51
N ASP A 508 18.44 16.51 -29.68
CA ASP A 508 19.02 17.14 -28.49
C ASP A 508 20.28 17.96 -28.78
N VAL A 509 20.68 18.09 -30.04
CA VAL A 509 21.79 18.93 -30.46
C VAL A 509 21.46 20.41 -30.27
N ARG A 510 22.34 21.12 -29.55
CA ARG A 510 22.27 22.57 -29.34
C ARG A 510 23.28 23.32 -30.21
N GLY A 511 23.08 24.64 -30.33
CA GLY A 511 23.94 25.52 -31.11
C GLY A 511 25.42 25.46 -30.70
N GLU A 512 25.73 25.29 -29.41
CA GLU A 512 27.10 25.14 -28.94
C GLU A 512 27.79 23.87 -29.48
N HIS A 513 27.05 22.77 -29.69
CA HIS A 513 27.61 21.52 -30.23
C HIS A 513 27.96 21.68 -31.70
N LEU A 514 27.05 22.26 -32.50
CA LEU A 514 27.33 22.56 -33.91
C LEU A 514 28.48 23.54 -34.06
N HIS A 515 28.59 24.54 -33.17
CA HIS A 515 29.73 25.44 -33.16
C HIS A 515 31.05 24.70 -32.95
N ALA A 516 31.12 23.77 -31.99
CA ALA A 516 32.32 22.99 -31.74
C ALA A 516 32.69 22.07 -32.92
N ILE A 517 31.69 21.46 -33.57
CA ILE A 517 31.91 20.61 -34.76
C ILE A 517 32.38 21.47 -35.97
N MET A 518 31.81 22.65 -36.17
CA MET A 518 32.25 23.56 -37.24
C MET A 518 33.65 24.13 -36.98
N ASP A 519 34.02 24.34 -35.71
CA ASP A 519 35.37 24.73 -35.32
C ASP A 519 36.38 23.65 -35.73
N LEU A 520 36.06 22.37 -35.48
CA LEU A 520 36.84 21.20 -35.89
C LEU A 520 37.02 21.02 -37.40
N LYS A 521 36.12 21.60 -38.21
CA LYS A 521 36.24 21.56 -39.67
C LYS A 521 37.22 22.62 -40.20
N GLY A 522 37.53 23.65 -39.39
CA GLY A 522 38.47 24.75 -39.68
C GLY A 522 38.07 25.72 -40.81
N SER A 523 37.35 25.26 -41.84
CA SER A 523 37.15 25.96 -43.13
C SER A 523 35.79 26.67 -43.29
N VAL A 524 34.97 26.73 -42.24
CA VAL A 524 33.59 27.25 -42.33
C VAL A 524 33.52 28.77 -42.14
N LYS A 525 33.08 29.51 -43.16
CA LYS A 525 32.98 30.98 -43.13
C LYS A 525 31.85 31.46 -42.21
N ARG A 526 31.93 32.71 -41.72
CA ARG A 526 30.92 33.31 -40.83
C ARG A 526 29.49 33.28 -41.40
N LYS A 527 29.33 33.54 -42.71
CA LYS A 527 28.02 33.50 -43.39
C LYS A 527 27.46 32.07 -43.45
N GLU A 528 28.31 31.10 -43.76
CA GLU A 528 27.98 29.67 -43.82
C GLU A 528 27.57 29.15 -42.44
N ARG A 529 28.31 29.51 -41.38
CA ARG A 529 27.96 29.18 -39.98
C ARG A 529 26.57 29.67 -39.59
N LYS A 530 26.21 30.92 -39.96
CA LYS A 530 24.88 31.47 -39.65
C LYS A 530 23.77 30.69 -40.35
N ALA A 531 23.96 30.32 -41.61
CA ALA A 531 23.00 29.53 -42.38
C ALA A 531 22.83 28.10 -41.82
N ILE A 532 23.91 27.48 -41.35
CA ILE A 532 23.85 26.16 -40.70
C ILE A 532 23.08 26.23 -39.39
N LEU A 533 23.29 27.26 -38.56
CA LEU A 533 22.55 27.42 -37.30
C LEU A 533 21.06 27.72 -37.51
N GLN A 534 20.68 28.30 -38.65
CA GLN A 534 19.27 28.48 -38.99
C GLN A 534 18.56 27.14 -39.22
N LEU A 535 19.28 26.06 -39.56
CA LEU A 535 18.69 24.72 -39.68
C LEU A 535 18.14 24.21 -38.34
N LEU A 536 18.77 24.59 -37.21
CA LEU A 536 18.23 24.27 -35.86
C LEU A 536 16.91 24.98 -35.56
N GLN A 537 16.69 26.17 -36.14
CA GLN A 537 15.47 26.96 -35.93
C GLN A 537 14.31 26.46 -36.80
N ASN A 538 14.64 25.81 -37.92
CA ASN A 538 13.68 25.33 -38.91
C ASN A 538 13.38 23.82 -38.78
N GLY A 539 14.16 23.09 -38.00
CA GLY A 539 13.93 21.66 -37.75
C GLY A 539 12.81 21.45 -36.72
N SER A 540 11.70 20.85 -37.14
CA SER A 540 10.73 20.24 -36.22
C SER A 540 11.21 18.84 -35.84
N PRO A 541 11.32 18.48 -34.54
CA PRO A 541 11.60 17.10 -34.17
C PRO A 541 10.45 16.20 -34.67
N SER A 542 10.77 15.10 -35.35
CA SER A 542 9.79 14.07 -35.66
C SER A 542 9.30 13.46 -34.34
N THR A 543 8.08 13.82 -33.95
CA THR A 543 7.31 13.13 -32.91
C THR A 543 7.04 11.72 -33.39
N GLU A 544 7.81 10.72 -32.91
CA GLU A 544 7.25 9.39 -32.58
C GLU A 544 8.21 8.35 -31.97
N GLU A 545 9.52 8.56 -31.86
CA GLU A 545 10.39 7.55 -31.20
C GLU A 545 11.29 8.14 -30.12
N VAL A 546 11.32 7.46 -28.96
CA VAL A 546 12.25 7.75 -27.87
C VAL A 546 13.67 7.38 -28.34
N HIS A 547 14.29 8.27 -29.11
CA HIS A 547 15.69 8.13 -29.46
C HIS A 547 16.56 8.41 -28.23
N PHE A 548 17.59 7.60 -28.04
CA PHE A 548 18.58 7.84 -27.01
C PHE A 548 19.29 9.18 -27.25
N LEU A 549 19.14 10.13 -26.33
CA LEU A 549 19.70 11.47 -26.42
C LEU A 549 21.19 11.46 -26.03
N PHE A 550 22.10 11.79 -26.95
CA PHE A 550 23.56 11.74 -26.74
C PHE A 550 24.17 13.08 -26.33
N PHE A 551 23.53 14.19 -26.66
CA PHE A 551 24.01 15.56 -26.54
C PHE A 551 23.37 16.34 -25.39
N ASP A 552 22.23 15.89 -24.87
CA ASP A 552 21.50 16.61 -23.82
C ASP A 552 22.40 16.89 -22.59
N ASP A 553 23.09 15.85 -22.13
CA ASP A 553 24.05 15.87 -21.01
C ASP A 553 25.39 16.57 -21.35
N ILE A 554 25.69 16.90 -22.60
CA ILE A 554 27.00 17.47 -23.00
C ILE A 554 26.95 18.99 -22.97
N THR A 555 27.35 19.62 -21.88
CA THR A 555 27.39 21.10 -21.82
C THR A 555 28.74 21.65 -22.29
N LEU A 556 28.75 22.48 -23.34
CA LEU A 556 29.94 23.20 -23.81
C LEU A 556 29.85 24.67 -23.39
N GLY A 557 30.66 25.12 -22.43
CA GLY A 557 30.68 26.54 -22.02
C GLY A 557 31.11 27.47 -23.17
N ARG A 558 30.72 28.76 -23.16
CA ARG A 558 31.13 29.71 -24.22
C ARG A 558 32.67 29.79 -24.34
N ARG A 559 33.23 29.72 -25.56
CA ARG A 559 34.64 30.09 -25.78
C ARG A 559 34.76 31.58 -25.45
N LYS A 560 35.52 31.95 -24.41
CA LYS A 560 36.06 33.30 -24.31
C LYS A 560 37.04 33.44 -25.48
N LEU A 561 36.56 33.96 -26.61
CA LEU A 561 37.44 34.46 -27.65
C LEU A 561 38.33 35.51 -26.96
N CYS A 562 39.60 35.19 -26.76
CA CYS A 562 40.56 36.18 -26.29
C CYS A 562 40.64 37.25 -27.39
N LEU A 563 40.13 38.44 -27.08
CA LEU A 563 40.22 39.65 -27.89
C LEU A 563 41.66 40.20 -27.86
N CYS A 564 42.64 39.38 -28.23
CA CYS A 564 44.05 39.77 -28.28
C CYS A 564 44.67 39.35 -29.60
N CYS A 565 44.20 39.92 -30.70
CA CYS A 565 44.97 40.14 -31.94
C CYS A 565 44.54 41.48 -32.51
N CYS A 566 45.20 42.55 -32.05
CA CYS A 566 45.44 43.75 -32.85
C CYS A 566 46.66 43.49 -33.73
#